data_AF-A0A2V7SS90-F1
#
_entry.id   AF-A0A2V7SS90-F1
#
_cell.length_a   1.000
_cell.length_b   1.000
_cell.length_c   1.000
_cell.angle_alpha   90.00
_cell.angle_beta   90.00
_cell.angle_gamma   90.00
#
_symmetry.space_group_name_H-M   'P 1'
#
loop_
_entity.id
_entity.type
_entity.pdbx_description
1 polymer ?
#
loop_
_entity_poly.entity_id
_entity_poly.type
_entity_poly.pdbx_seq_one_letter_code
_entity_poly.pdbx_strand_id
1 'polypeptide(L)'
;MRRSWWILSTLAQSPTGSSERSATRTHSVRGVASGPRASGGLMSPRRWRPCIGSWHDSPSGAWCARYPMTTGRRRVAQSVGVLFVGETTAQALGFLLTAYLARVLGPAGFGVWIFATAVITYLGMVVESGADTWGMREISKSVSRVRETLDAVIGFRLVVAAVAATLLVIAVQAFVATPDRRLALTFGLLSLVAMTLQSHWVLRSLDANVPVAAASAMQRIAVMLLAVALVRVPSDAPYMTLWQGLAEILAALALLAVVTARAGAPFRHFRAPLVRRVAMESWPIGVSRLLRGATYTITVAMLARFWPDAVVGEYGVAYRIPMALLAISTIFGGAVAPAVARACATSRAEAGIVAGATLRLLVVLMLPLAVGGAVLAIPVIRLVFSARYLSAVTLYQLLLVTVVLASLSDMLRRVLHFSHHERDDLRCVTVAVCVGAVLSLGLIPAFGSRGAVTVAVVVELVLFTLEAVALRRAGIPLAIVVPLARPVIAALAMGAAILPLRGVPLVVSVPVGAAVYLGALTLLGDRTISELHLLDVPVRPADVAESGAP
;
A
#
# COMPACT_ATOMS: atom_id res chain seq x y z
N MET A 1 38.92 35.49 -26.09
CA MET A 1 39.84 35.80 -24.98
C MET A 1 40.23 34.47 -24.33
N ARG A 2 41.24 33.74 -24.84
CA ARG A 2 42.70 33.79 -24.61
C ARG A 2 43.14 33.40 -23.18
N ARG A 3 44.10 32.43 -23.13
CA ARG A 3 44.88 31.82 -22.01
C ARG A 3 44.18 30.59 -21.38
N SER A 4 44.58 29.32 -21.50
CA SER A 4 45.85 28.57 -21.71
C SER A 4 46.93 28.77 -20.63
N TRP A 5 47.32 27.67 -19.95
CA TRP A 5 48.68 27.09 -19.76
C TRP A 5 48.73 26.12 -18.54
N TRP A 6 49.07 24.82 -18.73
CA TRP A 6 50.36 24.12 -18.44
C TRP A 6 50.65 23.90 -16.93
N ILE A 7 51.28 22.85 -16.37
CA ILE A 7 51.69 21.45 -16.68
C ILE A 7 52.67 20.99 -15.52
N LEU A 8 52.97 19.68 -15.41
CA LEU A 8 54.03 18.95 -14.64
C LEU A 8 53.77 18.78 -13.12
N SER A 9 53.80 17.61 -12.47
CA SER A 9 54.58 16.35 -12.53
C SER A 9 56.06 16.46 -12.12
N THR A 10 56.39 15.90 -10.94
CA THR A 10 57.73 15.39 -10.55
C THR A 10 57.55 14.49 -9.31
N LEU A 11 57.79 13.18 -9.45
CA LEU A 11 58.98 12.43 -9.01
C LEU A 11 59.04 12.24 -7.48
N ALA A 12 58.74 11.04 -6.98
CA ALA A 12 59.66 9.91 -6.80
C ALA A 12 60.55 10.06 -5.56
N GLN A 13 60.38 9.14 -4.59
CA GLN A 13 61.43 8.61 -3.71
C GLN A 13 60.85 7.48 -2.83
N SER A 14 61.15 6.23 -3.19
CA SER A 14 61.62 5.24 -2.21
C SER A 14 63.14 5.44 -2.08
N PRO A 15 63.80 5.03 -0.98
CA PRO A 15 64.27 3.64 -0.91
C PRO A 15 64.43 3.03 0.51
N THR A 16 64.28 1.69 0.53
CA THR A 16 65.10 0.65 1.20
C THR A 16 65.62 0.76 2.65
N GLY A 17 65.46 -0.37 3.35
CA GLY A 17 66.42 -0.96 4.31
C GLY A 17 65.99 -0.85 5.77
N SER A 18 66.06 -1.86 6.63
CA SER A 18 66.61 -3.22 6.59
C SER A 18 66.32 -3.87 7.96
N SER A 19 66.40 -5.21 8.02
CA SER A 19 66.75 -6.04 9.21
C SER A 19 65.82 -5.98 10.44
N GLU A 20 65.45 -7.04 11.15
CA GLU A 20 65.97 -8.40 11.30
C GLU A 20 64.98 -9.22 12.17
N ARG A 21 64.97 -10.56 11.98
CA ARG A 21 64.93 -11.66 12.99
C ARG A 21 63.98 -11.52 14.20
N SER A 22 63.24 -12.53 14.67
CA SER A 22 63.47 -13.98 14.68
C SER A 22 62.29 -14.74 15.31
N ALA A 23 61.97 -15.89 14.72
CA ALA A 23 61.89 -17.22 15.34
C ALA A 23 60.86 -17.56 16.46
N THR A 24 60.14 -18.63 16.13
CA THR A 24 59.92 -19.86 16.92
C THR A 24 58.94 -19.84 18.10
N ARG A 25 57.88 -20.65 17.99
CA ARG A 25 57.77 -21.88 18.78
C ARG A 25 56.78 -22.87 18.16
N THR A 26 57.36 -24.02 17.82
CA THR A 26 56.75 -25.32 17.56
C THR A 26 56.12 -25.92 18.81
N HIS A 27 55.00 -26.62 18.67
CA HIS A 27 54.75 -27.84 19.43
C HIS A 27 54.12 -28.91 18.54
N SER A 28 54.89 -29.97 18.34
CA SER A 28 54.51 -31.26 17.78
C SER A 28 54.21 -32.25 18.92
N VAL A 29 53.23 -33.15 18.74
CA VAL A 29 53.27 -34.57 19.14
C VAL A 29 52.29 -35.32 18.19
N ARG A 30 52.78 -36.07 17.19
CA ARG A 30 52.82 -37.57 17.08
C ARG A 30 51.53 -38.25 17.61
N GLY A 31 50.84 -39.17 16.97
CA GLY A 31 51.10 -40.20 15.94
C GLY A 31 50.15 -41.38 16.34
N VAL A 32 49.52 -42.16 15.46
CA VAL A 32 50.02 -43.45 14.95
C VAL A 32 48.81 -44.29 14.47
N ALA A 33 49.00 -45.02 13.34
CA ALA A 33 48.34 -46.27 12.89
C ALA A 33 46.82 -46.31 12.60
N SER A 34 46.26 -47.21 11.77
CA SER A 34 46.61 -47.88 10.50
C SER A 34 45.50 -48.93 10.25
N GLY A 35 44.67 -48.76 9.20
CA GLY A 35 43.87 -49.80 8.49
C GLY A 35 42.97 -50.78 9.28
N PRO A 36 42.20 -51.69 8.61
CA PRO A 36 42.09 -51.91 7.17
C PRO A 36 40.65 -51.81 6.60
N ARG A 37 40.59 -51.74 5.27
CA ARG A 37 39.38 -51.94 4.46
C ARG A 37 38.98 -53.43 4.44
N ALA A 38 37.68 -53.71 4.44
CA ALA A 38 37.11 -54.89 3.78
C ALA A 38 35.67 -54.61 3.32
N SER A 39 35.36 -55.20 2.18
CA SER A 39 34.28 -55.03 1.22
C SER A 39 32.94 -55.70 1.56
N GLY A 40 31.86 -55.18 0.96
CA GLY A 40 30.75 -55.99 0.43
C GLY A 40 29.38 -55.81 1.10
N GLY A 41 28.34 -55.62 0.29
CA GLY A 41 26.98 -56.03 0.66
C GLY A 41 25.87 -55.00 0.46
N LEU A 42 25.01 -55.29 -0.51
CA LEU A 42 23.75 -54.65 -0.86
C LEU A 42 22.70 -54.56 0.27
N MET A 43 21.81 -53.56 0.10
CA MET A 43 20.39 -53.46 0.50
C MET A 43 19.99 -53.04 1.94
N SER A 44 19.05 -52.08 1.93
CA SER A 44 18.27 -51.43 3.00
C SER A 44 17.44 -52.43 3.85
N PRO A 45 16.88 -52.08 5.05
CA PRO A 45 15.89 -51.01 5.19
C PRO A 45 15.89 -50.22 6.53
N ARG A 46 15.32 -49.01 6.46
CA ARG A 46 14.56 -48.30 7.52
C ARG A 46 14.90 -48.63 8.99
N ARG A 47 15.48 -47.66 9.71
CA ARG A 47 15.07 -47.28 11.09
C ARG A 47 15.74 -45.98 11.52
N TRP A 48 15.04 -44.87 11.31
CA TRP A 48 15.25 -43.66 12.08
C TRP A 48 14.84 -43.95 13.54
N ARG A 49 15.80 -43.87 14.47
CA ARG A 49 15.52 -43.73 15.90
C ARG A 49 15.60 -42.24 16.24
N PRO A 50 14.52 -41.58 16.66
CA PRO A 50 14.63 -40.35 17.44
C PRO A 50 14.74 -40.72 18.92
N CYS A 51 15.73 -40.15 19.61
CA CYS A 51 15.80 -40.15 21.06
C CYS A 51 14.54 -39.48 21.62
N ILE A 52 13.77 -40.26 22.39
CA ILE A 52 12.62 -39.80 23.16
C ILE A 52 13.17 -39.18 24.44
N GLY A 53 13.02 -37.86 24.56
CA GLY A 53 13.14 -37.10 25.80
C GLY A 53 11.94 -36.17 25.90
N SER A 54 11.00 -36.54 26.77
CA SER A 54 9.73 -35.91 27.14
C SER A 54 9.54 -34.42 26.77
N TRP A 55 8.77 -34.18 25.70
CA TRP A 55 7.98 -32.96 25.51
C TRP A 55 6.51 -33.36 25.42
N HIS A 56 5.94 -33.76 26.56
CA HIS A 56 4.51 -33.97 26.68
C HIS A 56 3.85 -32.69 27.22
N ASP A 57 2.81 -32.28 26.50
CA ASP A 57 1.69 -31.45 26.96
C ASP A 57 1.87 -29.92 26.98
N SER A 58 2.34 -29.38 25.85
CA SER A 58 1.95 -28.01 25.48
C SER A 58 1.41 -27.99 24.03
N PRO A 59 0.38 -27.16 23.73
CA PRO A 59 -0.17 -27.07 22.38
C PRO A 59 0.86 -26.67 21.32
N SER A 60 2.02 -26.12 21.72
CA SER A 60 3.09 -25.57 20.88
C SER A 60 3.71 -26.58 19.92
N GLY A 61 3.82 -27.86 20.30
CA GLY A 61 4.40 -28.91 19.44
C GLY A 61 3.58 -29.15 18.17
N ALA A 62 2.25 -29.01 18.25
CA ALA A 62 1.35 -29.18 17.12
C ALA A 62 1.43 -28.02 16.11
N TRP A 63 1.85 -26.83 16.54
CA TRP A 63 1.97 -25.65 15.69
C TRP A 63 3.26 -25.64 14.87
N CYS A 64 4.40 -25.85 15.52
CA CYS A 64 5.71 -25.91 14.84
C CYS A 64 5.79 -27.06 13.84
N ALA A 65 5.11 -28.19 14.13
CA ALA A 65 5.06 -29.33 13.21
C ALA A 65 4.16 -29.09 11.97
N ARG A 66 3.13 -28.23 12.07
CA ARG A 66 2.18 -27.97 10.96
C ARG A 66 2.63 -26.88 10.00
N TYR A 67 3.43 -25.92 10.47
CA TYR A 67 3.98 -24.84 9.64
C TYR A 67 5.42 -24.55 10.05
N PRO A 68 6.43 -25.21 9.44
CA PRO A 68 7.81 -24.78 9.63
C PRO A 68 7.94 -23.33 9.16
N MET A 69 8.46 -22.45 10.03
CA MET A 69 8.78 -21.07 9.66
C MET A 69 9.60 -21.08 8.38
N THR A 70 9.08 -20.46 7.33
CA THR A 70 9.56 -20.75 5.97
C THR A 70 10.84 -19.97 5.66
N THR A 71 11.99 -20.65 5.70
CA THR A 71 13.30 -20.06 5.37
C THR A 71 13.63 -20.11 3.87
N GLY A 72 12.68 -20.50 3.01
CA GLY A 72 12.91 -20.69 1.58
C GLY A 72 12.58 -19.47 0.72
N ARG A 73 13.60 -18.84 0.10
CA ARG A 73 13.48 -17.70 -0.85
C ARG A 73 12.42 -17.92 -1.95
N ARG A 74 12.24 -19.15 -2.43
CA ARG A 74 11.23 -19.53 -3.45
C ARG A 74 9.79 -19.50 -2.91
N ARG A 75 9.55 -19.85 -1.64
CA ARG A 75 8.21 -19.81 -1.04
C ARG A 75 7.79 -18.40 -0.64
N VAL A 76 8.73 -17.56 -0.18
CA VAL A 76 8.47 -16.13 0.07
C VAL A 76 8.05 -15.43 -1.23
N ALA A 77 8.76 -15.66 -2.34
CA ALA A 77 8.40 -15.12 -3.64
C ALA A 77 7.02 -15.59 -4.13
N GLN A 78 6.67 -16.87 -3.90
CA GLN A 78 5.34 -17.41 -4.20
C GLN A 78 4.24 -16.76 -3.34
N SER A 79 4.48 -16.58 -2.04
CA SER A 79 3.54 -15.93 -1.13
C SER A 79 3.28 -14.47 -1.51
N VAL A 80 4.33 -13.72 -1.87
CA VAL A 80 4.22 -12.34 -2.36
C VAL A 80 3.48 -12.31 -3.70
N GLY A 81 3.79 -13.21 -4.63
CA GLY A 81 3.11 -13.30 -5.92
C GLY A 81 1.61 -13.61 -5.80
N VAL A 82 1.22 -14.52 -4.91
CA VAL A 82 -0.20 -14.84 -4.66
C VAL A 82 -0.94 -13.65 -4.05
N LEU A 83 -0.34 -12.95 -3.09
CA LEU A 83 -0.92 -11.73 -2.51
C LEU A 83 -1.09 -10.64 -3.57
N PHE A 84 -0.09 -10.48 -4.43
CA PHE A 84 -0.09 -9.49 -5.50
C PHE A 84 -1.22 -9.74 -6.51
N VAL A 85 -1.33 -10.98 -7.02
CA VAL A 85 -2.38 -11.37 -7.97
C VAL A 85 -3.74 -11.27 -7.30
N GLY A 86 -3.87 -11.72 -6.05
CA GLY A 86 -5.10 -11.64 -5.28
C GLY A 86 -5.59 -10.20 -5.12
N GLU A 87 -4.71 -9.30 -4.65
CA GLU A 87 -5.05 -7.89 -4.43
C GLU A 87 -5.37 -7.16 -5.74
N THR A 88 -4.61 -7.41 -6.81
CA THR A 88 -4.86 -6.81 -8.13
C THR A 88 -6.20 -7.27 -8.70
N THR A 89 -6.50 -8.57 -8.60
CA THR A 89 -7.80 -9.13 -9.05
C THR A 89 -8.94 -8.54 -8.24
N ALA A 90 -8.75 -8.43 -6.93
CA ALA A 90 -9.72 -7.87 -6.03
C ALA A 90 -10.00 -6.40 -6.41
N GLN A 91 -8.96 -5.59 -6.63
CA GLN A 91 -9.07 -4.20 -7.07
C GLN A 91 -9.79 -4.05 -8.42
N ALA A 92 -9.47 -4.89 -9.40
CA ALA A 92 -10.17 -4.92 -10.68
C ALA A 92 -11.68 -5.20 -10.50
N LEU A 93 -12.05 -6.20 -9.70
CA LEU A 93 -13.45 -6.50 -9.38
C LEU A 93 -14.15 -5.32 -8.69
N GLY A 94 -13.48 -4.67 -7.74
CA GLY A 94 -14.02 -3.49 -7.04
C GLY A 94 -14.23 -2.30 -7.98
N PHE A 95 -13.32 -2.09 -8.94
CA PHE A 95 -13.47 -1.07 -9.96
C PHE A 95 -14.65 -1.36 -10.90
N LEU A 96 -14.77 -2.60 -11.38
CA LEU A 96 -15.90 -3.04 -12.22
C LEU A 96 -17.24 -2.89 -11.51
N LEU A 97 -17.31 -3.26 -10.23
CA LEU A 97 -18.50 -3.08 -9.40
C LEU A 97 -18.87 -1.60 -9.30
N THR A 98 -17.87 -0.75 -9.08
CA THR A 98 -18.10 0.69 -8.99
C THR A 98 -18.63 1.26 -10.31
N ALA A 99 -18.05 0.86 -11.44
CA ALA A 99 -18.50 1.28 -12.76
C ALA A 99 -19.93 0.82 -13.04
N TYR A 100 -20.27 -0.42 -12.67
CA TYR A 100 -21.63 -0.95 -12.75
C TYR A 100 -22.61 -0.12 -11.91
N LEU A 101 -22.31 0.08 -10.62
CA LEU A 101 -23.18 0.83 -9.70
C LEU A 101 -23.37 2.28 -10.14
N ALA A 102 -22.33 2.94 -10.62
CA ALA A 102 -22.42 4.31 -11.13
C ALA A 102 -23.40 4.41 -12.30
N ARG A 103 -23.46 3.40 -13.18
CA ARG A 103 -24.39 3.37 -14.32
C ARG A 103 -25.83 3.09 -13.89
N VAL A 104 -26.04 2.14 -12.98
CA VAL A 104 -27.38 1.71 -12.54
C VAL A 104 -28.02 2.76 -11.62
N LEU A 105 -27.29 3.21 -10.59
CA LEU A 105 -27.82 4.14 -9.60
C LEU A 105 -27.88 5.59 -10.12
N GLY A 106 -27.05 5.93 -11.11
CA GLY A 106 -26.85 7.30 -11.55
C GLY A 106 -26.24 8.21 -10.48
N PRO A 107 -26.01 9.50 -10.78
CA PRO A 107 -25.19 10.37 -9.93
C PRO A 107 -25.71 10.54 -8.49
N ALA A 108 -27.03 10.66 -8.31
CA ALA A 108 -27.64 10.87 -6.99
C ALA A 108 -27.52 9.61 -6.10
N GLY A 109 -28.00 8.46 -6.57
CA GLY A 109 -27.92 7.21 -5.80
C GLY A 109 -26.47 6.76 -5.56
N PHE A 110 -25.60 6.93 -6.56
CA PHE A 110 -24.17 6.66 -6.39
C PHE A 110 -23.52 7.59 -5.36
N GLY A 111 -23.93 8.86 -5.29
CA GLY A 111 -23.48 9.82 -4.28
C GLY A 111 -23.81 9.38 -2.85
N VAL A 112 -25.01 8.84 -2.62
CA VAL A 112 -25.43 8.29 -1.31
C VAL A 112 -24.52 7.14 -0.88
N TRP A 113 -24.23 6.19 -1.78
CA TRP A 113 -23.35 5.06 -1.47
C TRP A 113 -21.91 5.52 -1.22
N ILE A 114 -21.34 6.38 -2.07
CA ILE A 114 -19.99 6.92 -1.89
C ILE A 114 -19.85 7.66 -0.56
N PHE A 115 -20.85 8.46 -0.18
CA PHE A 115 -20.88 9.16 1.09
C PHE A 115 -20.88 8.17 2.27
N ALA A 116 -21.78 7.18 2.25
CA ALA A 116 -21.87 6.18 3.31
C ALA A 116 -20.57 5.38 3.44
N THR A 117 -20.03 4.86 2.34
CA THR A 117 -18.76 4.12 2.33
C THR A 117 -17.59 4.98 2.82
N ALA A 118 -17.53 6.26 2.49
CA ALA A 118 -16.46 7.15 2.96
C ALA A 118 -16.50 7.31 4.50
N VAL A 119 -17.69 7.54 5.08
CA VAL A 119 -17.87 7.65 6.53
C VAL A 119 -17.53 6.33 7.22
N ILE A 120 -18.06 5.21 6.73
CA ILE A 120 -17.81 3.87 7.30
C ILE A 120 -16.32 3.52 7.22
N THR A 121 -15.65 3.80 6.09
CA THR A 121 -14.22 3.52 5.92
C THR A 121 -13.39 4.29 6.96
N TYR A 122 -13.74 5.56 7.22
CA TYR A 122 -13.01 6.36 8.20
C TYR A 122 -13.25 5.87 9.64
N LEU A 123 -14.48 5.54 10.00
CA LEU A 123 -14.77 4.89 11.27
C LEU A 123 -14.04 3.54 11.38
N GLY A 124 -13.94 2.79 10.28
CA GLY A 124 -13.14 1.57 10.19
C GLY A 124 -11.66 1.79 10.51
N MET A 125 -11.06 2.86 9.98
CA MET A 125 -9.68 3.23 10.33
C MET A 125 -9.55 3.52 11.84
N VAL A 126 -10.57 4.12 12.46
CA VAL A 126 -10.61 4.34 13.91
C VAL A 126 -10.72 3.01 14.64
N VAL A 127 -11.59 2.10 14.23
CA VAL A 127 -11.76 0.76 14.83
C VAL A 127 -10.48 -0.06 14.73
N GLU A 128 -9.81 -0.04 13.59
CA GLU A 128 -8.57 -0.79 13.40
C GLU A 128 -7.42 -0.23 14.24
N SER A 129 -7.35 1.09 14.43
CA SER A 129 -6.37 1.84 15.25
C SER A 129 -4.91 1.36 15.21
N GLY A 130 -4.45 0.68 14.15
CA GLY A 130 -3.13 0.05 14.09
C GLY A 130 -2.98 -1.27 14.86
N ALA A 131 -4.07 -1.81 15.43
CA ALA A 131 -4.12 -3.06 16.17
C ALA A 131 -3.64 -4.27 15.35
N ASP A 132 -3.82 -4.26 14.02
CA ASP A 132 -3.28 -5.31 13.13
C ASP A 132 -1.75 -5.36 13.20
N THR A 133 -1.10 -4.20 13.11
CA THR A 133 0.37 -4.10 13.11
C THR A 133 0.92 -4.46 14.48
N TRP A 134 0.23 -4.06 15.55
CA TRP A 134 0.58 -4.49 16.91
C TRP A 134 0.41 -6.02 17.09
N GLY A 135 -0.73 -6.56 16.68
CA GLY A 135 -1.05 -7.98 16.82
C GLY A 135 -0.11 -8.88 16.03
N MET A 136 0.24 -8.50 14.79
CA MET A 136 1.25 -9.20 13.99
C MET A 136 2.59 -9.25 14.72
N ARG A 137 3.06 -8.13 15.29
CA ARG A 137 4.33 -8.08 16.03
C ARG A 137 4.34 -8.98 17.26
N GLU A 138 3.24 -9.03 18.02
CA GLU A 138 3.17 -9.87 19.22
C GLU A 138 3.11 -11.37 18.87
N ILE A 139 2.38 -11.74 17.80
CA ILE A 139 2.36 -13.13 17.31
C ILE A 139 3.73 -13.56 16.77
N SER A 140 4.42 -12.68 16.03
CA SER A 140 5.76 -12.98 15.51
C SER A 140 6.80 -13.20 16.62
N LYS A 141 6.63 -12.57 17.80
CA LYS A 141 7.47 -12.85 18.98
C LYS A 141 7.14 -14.19 19.62
N SER A 142 5.86 -14.56 19.66
CA SER A 142 5.42 -15.78 20.33
C SER A 142 4.11 -16.31 19.75
N VAL A 143 4.22 -17.34 18.90
CA VAL A 143 3.07 -18.01 18.26
C VAL A 143 2.12 -18.65 19.30
N SER A 144 2.62 -18.99 20.50
CA SER A 144 1.77 -19.53 21.57
C SER A 144 0.73 -18.54 22.10
N ARG A 145 0.96 -17.23 21.92
CA ARG A 145 0.06 -16.15 22.39
C ARG A 145 -1.02 -15.77 21.38
N VAL A 146 -1.12 -16.42 20.22
CA VAL A 146 -2.10 -16.09 19.16
C VAL A 146 -3.52 -15.88 19.70
N ARG A 147 -3.99 -16.76 20.60
CA ARG A 147 -5.34 -16.66 21.20
C ARG A 147 -5.49 -15.43 22.10
N GLU A 148 -4.53 -15.20 22.98
CA GLU A 148 -4.57 -14.06 23.90
C GLU A 148 -4.51 -12.73 23.13
N THR A 149 -3.65 -12.66 22.11
CA THR A 149 -3.53 -11.51 21.22
C THR A 149 -4.80 -11.28 20.42
N LEU A 150 -5.41 -12.35 19.88
CA LEU A 150 -6.68 -12.26 19.13
C LEU A 150 -7.82 -11.74 20.01
N ASP A 151 -7.97 -12.28 21.21
CA ASP A 151 -9.03 -11.88 22.15
C ASP A 151 -8.86 -10.40 22.57
N ALA A 152 -7.63 -9.97 22.81
CA ALA A 152 -7.35 -8.58 23.16
C ALA A 152 -7.60 -7.60 22.01
N VAL A 153 -7.22 -7.95 20.79
CA VAL A 153 -7.46 -7.11 19.60
C VAL A 153 -8.95 -7.03 19.28
N ILE A 154 -9.67 -8.15 19.27
CA ILE A 154 -11.12 -8.14 19.05
C ILE A 154 -11.82 -7.36 20.17
N GLY A 155 -11.40 -7.53 21.43
CA GLY A 155 -11.98 -6.82 22.55
C GLY A 155 -11.78 -5.31 22.51
N PHE A 156 -10.56 -4.88 22.16
CA PHE A 156 -10.27 -3.47 21.88
C PHE A 156 -11.17 -2.93 20.76
N ARG A 157 -11.23 -3.64 19.63
CA ARG A 157 -12.05 -3.24 18.47
C ARG A 157 -13.52 -3.16 18.80
N LEU A 158 -14.05 -4.08 19.61
CA LEU A 158 -15.45 -4.08 20.01
C LEU A 158 -15.79 -2.82 20.82
N VAL A 159 -14.92 -2.42 21.76
CA VAL A 159 -15.11 -1.18 22.54
C VAL A 159 -15.06 0.04 21.63
N VAL A 160 -14.05 0.15 20.76
CA VAL A 160 -13.90 1.29 19.86
C VAL A 160 -15.04 1.35 18.84
N ALA A 161 -15.46 0.21 18.29
CA ALA A 161 -16.58 0.13 17.35
C ALA A 161 -17.91 0.45 18.01
N ALA A 162 -18.13 0.05 19.27
CA ALA A 162 -19.32 0.45 20.02
C ALA A 162 -19.38 1.97 20.18
N VAL A 163 -18.27 2.60 20.59
CA VAL A 163 -18.19 4.08 20.70
C VAL A 163 -18.40 4.72 19.33
N ALA A 164 -17.74 4.23 18.27
CA ALA A 164 -17.87 4.75 16.92
C ALA A 164 -19.31 4.61 16.38
N ALA A 165 -19.97 3.48 16.63
CA ALA A 165 -21.35 3.24 16.26
C ALA A 165 -22.31 4.17 17.01
N THR A 166 -22.13 4.36 18.32
CA THR A 166 -22.93 5.30 19.11
C THR A 166 -22.78 6.72 18.59
N LEU A 167 -21.55 7.18 18.36
CA LEU A 167 -21.28 8.50 17.79
C LEU A 167 -21.87 8.65 16.39
N LEU A 168 -21.81 7.61 15.56
CA LEU A 168 -22.42 7.61 14.24
C LEU A 168 -23.94 7.75 14.34
N VAL A 169 -24.61 6.98 15.19
CA VAL A 169 -26.06 7.07 15.38
C VAL A 169 -26.46 8.47 15.84
N ILE A 170 -25.75 9.05 16.81
CA ILE A 170 -26.00 10.42 17.27
C ILE A 170 -25.81 11.41 16.11
N ALA A 171 -24.70 11.32 15.38
CA ALA A 171 -24.41 12.21 14.27
C ALA A 171 -25.43 12.10 13.13
N VAL A 172 -25.89 10.87 12.83
CA VAL A 172 -26.92 10.60 11.84
C VAL A 172 -28.25 11.25 12.22
N GLN A 173 -28.66 11.15 13.49
CA GLN A 173 -29.90 11.77 13.95
C GLN A 173 -29.80 13.30 14.01
N ALA A 174 -28.62 13.84 14.35
CA ALA A 174 -28.42 15.28 14.52
C ALA A 174 -28.17 16.04 13.21
N PHE A 175 -27.46 15.45 12.25
CA PHE A 175 -26.90 16.20 11.11
C PHE A 175 -27.32 15.68 9.73
N VAL A 176 -27.91 14.48 9.62
CA VAL A 176 -28.25 13.88 8.33
C VAL A 176 -29.75 14.02 8.05
N ALA A 177 -30.06 14.93 7.13
CA ALA A 177 -31.43 15.30 6.78
C ALA A 177 -32.11 14.33 5.80
N THR A 178 -31.37 13.74 4.85
CA THR A 178 -31.96 12.88 3.80
C THR A 178 -32.17 11.44 4.30
N PRO A 179 -33.36 10.84 4.08
CA PRO A 179 -33.67 9.48 4.54
C PRO A 179 -32.73 8.43 3.94
N ASP A 180 -32.35 8.57 2.67
CA ASP A 180 -31.47 7.62 1.98
C ASP A 180 -30.06 7.57 2.60
N ARG A 181 -29.46 8.72 2.91
CA ARG A 181 -28.16 8.76 3.62
C ARG A 181 -28.27 8.19 5.04
N ARG A 182 -29.38 8.44 5.74
CA ARG A 182 -29.64 7.89 7.08
C ARG A 182 -29.71 6.36 7.03
N LEU A 183 -30.45 5.80 6.08
CA LEU A 183 -30.53 4.36 5.87
C LEU A 183 -29.19 3.76 5.49
N ALA A 184 -28.47 4.39 4.55
CA ALA A 184 -27.16 3.92 4.10
C ALA A 184 -26.14 3.84 5.25
N LEU A 185 -26.05 4.90 6.08
CA LEU A 185 -25.18 4.92 7.25
C LEU A 185 -25.60 3.92 8.34
N THR A 186 -26.91 3.73 8.53
CA THR A 186 -27.44 2.75 9.49
C THR A 186 -27.07 1.32 9.07
N PHE A 187 -27.24 0.98 7.79
CA PHE A 187 -26.79 -0.30 7.26
C PHE A 187 -25.27 -0.46 7.30
N GLY A 188 -24.53 0.65 7.20
CA GLY A 188 -23.09 0.72 7.40
C GLY A 188 -22.59 0.25 8.77
N LEU A 189 -23.45 0.21 9.80
CA LEU A 189 -23.09 -0.35 11.10
C LEU A 189 -22.68 -1.83 11.00
N LEU A 190 -23.26 -2.57 10.04
CA LEU A 190 -22.89 -3.96 9.81
C LEU A 190 -21.43 -4.10 9.36
N SER A 191 -20.95 -3.18 8.52
CA SER A 191 -19.54 -3.11 8.11
C SER A 191 -18.61 -2.85 9.30
N LEU A 192 -19.00 -2.01 10.26
CA LEU A 192 -18.21 -1.79 11.48
C LEU A 192 -18.09 -3.07 12.30
N VAL A 193 -19.18 -3.84 12.43
CA VAL A 193 -19.15 -5.14 13.10
C VAL A 193 -18.21 -6.10 12.37
N ALA A 194 -18.29 -6.18 11.05
CA ALA A 194 -17.40 -7.01 10.25
C ALA A 194 -15.91 -6.68 10.47
N MET A 195 -15.57 -5.38 10.51
CA MET A 195 -14.22 -4.89 10.78
C MET A 195 -13.70 -5.30 12.16
N THR A 196 -14.57 -5.39 13.19
CA THR A 196 -14.14 -5.87 14.52
C THR A 196 -13.69 -7.33 14.50
N LEU A 197 -14.38 -8.18 13.72
CA LEU A 197 -14.15 -9.63 13.64
C LEU A 197 -13.04 -10.01 12.66
N GLN A 198 -12.54 -9.06 11.87
CA GLN A 198 -11.61 -9.36 10.79
C GLN A 198 -10.26 -9.84 11.33
N SER A 199 -9.94 -11.12 11.10
CA SER A 199 -8.78 -11.84 11.67
C SER A 199 -7.66 -12.11 10.65
N HIS A 200 -7.71 -11.44 9.49
CA HIS A 200 -6.75 -11.59 8.40
C HIS A 200 -5.28 -11.39 8.84
N TRP A 201 -5.04 -10.52 9.83
CA TRP A 201 -3.73 -10.20 10.37
C TRP A 201 -3.07 -11.39 11.08
N VAL A 202 -3.86 -12.26 11.74
CA VAL A 202 -3.36 -13.48 12.37
C VAL A 202 -2.80 -14.42 11.31
N LEU A 203 -3.57 -14.68 10.26
CA LEU A 203 -3.15 -15.59 9.20
C LEU A 203 -1.94 -15.06 8.42
N ARG A 204 -1.88 -13.74 8.18
CA ARG A 204 -0.69 -13.08 7.60
C ARG A 204 0.55 -13.25 8.47
N SER A 205 0.43 -13.13 9.80
CA SER A 205 1.57 -13.33 10.72
C SER A 205 2.08 -14.77 10.79
N LEU A 206 1.27 -15.74 10.34
CA LEU A 206 1.59 -17.16 10.29
C LEU A 206 1.95 -17.63 8.87
N ASP A 207 2.25 -16.71 7.94
CA ASP A 207 2.51 -16.96 6.52
C ASP A 207 1.38 -17.69 5.77
N ALA A 208 0.17 -17.74 6.35
CA ALA A 208 -1.01 -18.37 5.77
C ALA A 208 -1.80 -17.38 4.89
N ASN A 209 -1.20 -16.97 3.77
CA ASN A 209 -1.76 -15.93 2.90
C ASN A 209 -2.89 -16.41 1.97
N VAL A 210 -2.96 -17.71 1.66
CA VAL A 210 -3.96 -18.27 0.73
C VAL A 210 -5.40 -18.09 1.24
N PRO A 211 -5.76 -18.43 2.50
CA PRO A 211 -7.11 -18.17 3.01
C PRO A 211 -7.47 -16.68 3.03
N VAL A 212 -6.49 -15.80 3.27
CA VAL A 212 -6.70 -14.34 3.27
C VAL A 212 -7.04 -13.84 1.87
N ALA A 213 -6.29 -14.28 0.86
CA ALA A 213 -6.57 -13.94 -0.54
C ALA A 213 -7.93 -14.51 -0.99
N ALA A 214 -8.24 -15.77 -0.63
CA ALA A 214 -9.50 -16.41 -0.95
C ALA A 214 -10.70 -15.69 -0.32
N ALA A 215 -10.64 -15.35 0.97
CA ALA A 215 -11.72 -14.60 1.64
C ALA A 215 -11.92 -13.21 1.03
N SER A 216 -10.82 -12.51 0.68
CA SER A 216 -10.90 -11.19 0.05
C SER A 216 -11.54 -11.26 -1.34
N ALA A 217 -11.18 -12.27 -2.15
CA ALA A 217 -11.79 -12.50 -3.45
C ALA A 217 -13.27 -12.89 -3.31
N MET A 218 -13.59 -13.81 -2.40
CA MET A 218 -14.96 -14.25 -2.12
C MET A 218 -15.84 -13.08 -1.68
N GLN A 219 -15.35 -12.21 -0.80
CA GLN A 219 -16.04 -10.99 -0.39
C GLN A 219 -16.40 -10.13 -1.59
N ARG A 220 -15.43 -9.81 -2.46
CA ARG A 220 -15.66 -8.93 -3.61
C ARG A 220 -16.58 -9.56 -4.65
N ILE A 221 -16.49 -10.86 -4.87
CA ILE A 221 -17.41 -11.61 -5.74
C ILE A 221 -18.82 -11.59 -5.12
N ALA A 222 -18.96 -11.84 -3.82
CA ALA A 222 -20.26 -11.82 -3.14
C ALA A 222 -20.93 -10.45 -3.22
N VAL A 223 -20.21 -9.36 -2.93
CA VAL A 223 -20.73 -7.99 -3.10
C VAL A 223 -21.14 -7.75 -4.54
N MET A 224 -20.32 -8.16 -5.52
CA MET A 224 -20.64 -7.99 -6.94
C MET A 224 -21.93 -8.72 -7.32
N LEU A 225 -22.06 -9.99 -6.93
CA LEU A 225 -23.24 -10.80 -7.24
C LEU A 225 -24.50 -10.22 -6.58
N LEU A 226 -24.41 -9.82 -5.31
CA LEU A 226 -25.53 -9.20 -4.59
C LEU A 226 -25.92 -7.86 -5.23
N ALA A 227 -24.95 -7.04 -5.61
CA ALA A 227 -25.19 -5.77 -6.28
C ALA A 227 -25.88 -5.98 -7.64
N VAL A 228 -25.37 -6.89 -8.47
CA VAL A 228 -25.96 -7.16 -9.80
C VAL A 228 -27.34 -7.80 -9.69
N ALA A 229 -27.57 -8.66 -8.69
CA ALA A 229 -28.86 -9.29 -8.50
C ALA A 229 -29.92 -8.31 -7.98
N LEU A 230 -29.58 -7.52 -6.96
CA LEU A 230 -30.54 -6.81 -6.10
C LEU A 230 -30.59 -5.29 -6.32
N VAL A 231 -29.59 -4.67 -6.95
CA VAL A 231 -29.55 -3.22 -7.19
C VAL A 231 -29.93 -2.95 -8.63
N ARG A 232 -31.12 -2.40 -8.85
CA ARG A 232 -31.67 -2.16 -10.20
C ARG A 232 -32.11 -0.72 -10.41
N VAL A 233 -32.51 -0.03 -9.35
CA VAL A 233 -33.02 1.35 -9.42
C VAL A 233 -32.27 2.28 -8.46
N PRO A 234 -32.26 3.60 -8.70
CA PRO A 234 -31.56 4.56 -7.85
C PRO A 234 -31.97 4.53 -6.37
N SER A 235 -33.23 4.19 -6.07
CA SER A 235 -33.74 4.04 -4.69
C SER A 235 -33.10 2.87 -3.93
N ASP A 236 -32.44 1.94 -4.63
CA ASP A 236 -31.75 0.80 -4.00
C ASP A 236 -30.38 1.19 -3.42
N ALA A 237 -29.93 2.44 -3.66
CA ALA A 237 -28.62 2.92 -3.25
C ALA A 237 -28.30 2.71 -1.75
N PRO A 238 -29.22 2.94 -0.79
CA PRO A 238 -28.92 2.68 0.62
C PRO A 238 -28.64 1.21 0.90
N TYR A 239 -29.40 0.29 0.28
CA TYR A 239 -29.29 -1.15 0.46
C TYR A 239 -27.97 -1.71 -0.08
N MET A 240 -27.32 -1.02 -1.02
CA MET A 240 -25.95 -1.39 -1.45
C MET A 240 -24.98 -1.45 -0.25
N THR A 241 -25.13 -0.54 0.71
CA THR A 241 -24.30 -0.52 1.92
C THR A 241 -24.59 -1.72 2.82
N LEU A 242 -25.85 -2.18 2.86
CA LEU A 242 -26.25 -3.40 3.56
C LEU A 242 -25.60 -4.64 2.94
N TRP A 243 -25.66 -4.77 1.61
CA TRP A 243 -25.07 -5.90 0.89
C TRP A 243 -23.55 -5.93 1.02
N GLN A 244 -22.92 -4.75 1.00
CA GLN A 244 -21.50 -4.61 1.29
C GLN A 244 -21.16 -5.12 2.70
N GLY A 245 -21.87 -4.63 3.73
CA GLY A 245 -21.66 -5.08 5.11
C GLY A 245 -21.92 -6.57 5.30
N LEU A 246 -22.91 -7.14 4.60
CA LEU A 246 -23.22 -8.56 4.67
C LEU A 246 -22.10 -9.42 4.07
N ALA A 247 -21.53 -9.03 2.93
CA ALA A 247 -20.40 -9.75 2.37
C ALA A 247 -19.14 -9.61 3.23
N GLU A 248 -18.91 -8.43 3.82
CA GLU A 248 -17.81 -8.17 4.75
C GLU A 248 -17.91 -9.06 6.00
N ILE A 249 -19.10 -9.17 6.61
CA ILE A 249 -19.27 -10.01 7.81
C ILE A 249 -19.11 -11.49 7.49
N LEU A 250 -19.61 -11.96 6.33
CA LEU A 250 -19.41 -13.34 5.89
C LEU A 250 -17.92 -13.66 5.68
N ALA A 251 -17.16 -12.75 5.08
CA ALA A 251 -15.72 -12.91 4.89
C ALA A 251 -14.96 -12.88 6.23
N ALA A 252 -15.33 -11.99 7.15
CA ALA A 252 -14.75 -11.92 8.48
C ALA A 252 -15.02 -13.21 9.29
N LEU A 253 -16.25 -13.73 9.24
CA LEU A 253 -16.62 -14.99 9.89
C LEU A 253 -15.90 -16.19 9.27
N ALA A 254 -15.76 -16.25 7.94
CA ALA A 254 -14.99 -17.30 7.28
C ALA A 254 -13.52 -17.30 7.71
N LEU A 255 -12.88 -16.13 7.78
CA LEU A 255 -11.51 -16.01 8.28
C LEU A 255 -11.41 -16.38 9.75
N LEU A 256 -12.36 -15.91 10.57
CA LEU A 256 -12.42 -16.26 11.98
C LEU A 256 -12.57 -17.78 12.16
N ALA A 257 -13.41 -18.45 11.38
CA ALA A 257 -13.57 -19.91 11.39
C ALA A 257 -12.27 -20.64 11.00
N VAL A 258 -11.52 -20.15 10.00
CA VAL A 258 -10.20 -20.71 9.67
C VAL A 258 -9.22 -20.52 10.82
N VAL A 259 -9.24 -19.35 11.47
CA VAL A 259 -8.42 -19.09 12.65
C VAL A 259 -8.85 -19.96 13.82
N THR A 260 -10.15 -20.15 14.08
CA THR A 260 -10.62 -20.98 15.20
C THR A 260 -10.29 -22.46 14.99
N ALA A 261 -10.41 -22.96 13.76
CA ALA A 261 -10.07 -24.33 13.41
C ALA A 261 -8.56 -24.62 13.56
N ARG A 262 -7.72 -23.59 13.41
CA ARG A 262 -6.25 -23.70 13.56
C ARG A 262 -5.78 -23.38 14.97
N ALA A 263 -6.40 -22.39 15.61
CA ALA A 263 -5.94 -21.75 16.83
C ALA A 263 -6.73 -22.10 18.09
N GLY A 264 -7.89 -22.72 17.94
CA GLY A 264 -8.91 -22.83 18.98
C GLY A 264 -9.82 -21.60 19.02
N ALA A 265 -10.93 -21.73 19.75
CA ALA A 265 -11.96 -20.70 19.82
C ALA A 265 -11.44 -19.39 20.45
N PRO A 266 -11.74 -18.23 19.84
CA PRO A 266 -11.55 -16.91 20.45
C PRO A 266 -12.54 -16.69 21.60
N PHE A 267 -12.39 -15.57 22.29
CA PHE A 267 -13.22 -15.06 23.39
C PHE A 267 -13.07 -15.81 24.73
N ARG A 268 -11.96 -16.52 24.95
CA ARG A 268 -11.73 -17.23 26.22
C ARG A 268 -10.88 -16.45 27.22
N HIS A 269 -10.09 -15.48 26.75
CA HIS A 269 -9.10 -14.77 27.56
C HIS A 269 -9.32 -13.25 27.52
N PHE A 270 -10.57 -12.79 27.58
CA PHE A 270 -10.87 -11.36 27.63
C PHE A 270 -10.32 -10.74 28.92
N ARG A 271 -9.13 -10.14 28.83
CA ARG A 271 -8.43 -9.51 29.95
C ARG A 271 -8.34 -8.01 29.70
N ALA A 272 -9.05 -7.22 30.51
CA ALA A 272 -9.00 -5.76 30.44
C ALA A 272 -7.57 -5.17 30.42
N PRO A 273 -6.59 -5.70 31.17
CA PRO A 273 -5.21 -5.22 31.09
C PRO A 273 -4.58 -5.37 29.70
N LEU A 274 -4.90 -6.47 29.00
CA LEU A 274 -4.36 -6.74 27.68
C LEU A 274 -5.04 -5.86 26.62
N VAL A 275 -6.35 -5.63 26.74
CA VAL A 275 -7.09 -4.66 25.91
C VAL A 275 -6.53 -3.24 26.09
N ARG A 276 -6.26 -2.81 27.33
CA ARG A 276 -5.63 -1.52 27.61
C ARG A 276 -4.23 -1.42 26.99
N ARG A 277 -3.46 -2.51 27.02
CA ARG A 277 -2.14 -2.58 26.39
C ARG A 277 -2.24 -2.38 24.87
N VAL A 278 -3.18 -3.05 24.21
CA VAL A 278 -3.47 -2.85 22.77
C VAL A 278 -3.76 -1.37 22.50
N ALA A 279 -4.65 -0.75 23.28
CA ALA A 279 -5.02 0.65 23.11
C ALA A 279 -3.80 1.59 23.22
N MET A 280 -2.99 1.44 24.26
CA MET A 280 -1.83 2.31 24.52
C MET A 280 -0.69 2.12 23.53
N GLU A 281 -0.46 0.91 23.04
CA GLU A 281 0.65 0.62 22.11
C GLU A 281 0.25 0.82 20.63
N SER A 282 -1.05 0.70 20.30
CA SER A 282 -1.52 0.80 18.90
C SER A 282 -1.92 2.22 18.49
N TRP A 283 -2.40 3.06 19.42
CA TRP A 283 -2.94 4.39 19.08
C TRP A 283 -2.00 5.29 18.25
N PRO A 284 -0.65 5.31 18.41
CA PRO A 284 0.21 6.17 17.60
C PRO A 284 0.23 5.75 16.12
N ILE A 285 0.13 4.44 15.88
CA ILE A 285 0.04 3.86 14.54
C ILE A 285 -1.32 4.22 13.94
N GLY A 286 -2.39 4.10 14.73
CA GLY A 286 -3.74 4.51 14.35
C GLY A 286 -3.83 5.98 13.95
N VAL A 287 -3.34 6.89 14.79
CA VAL A 287 -3.38 8.35 14.54
C VAL A 287 -2.63 8.72 13.26
N SER A 288 -1.46 8.14 13.02
CA SER A 288 -0.68 8.42 11.81
C SER A 288 -1.45 8.01 10.54
N ARG A 289 -2.16 6.88 10.57
CA ARG A 289 -3.03 6.45 9.46
C ARG A 289 -4.28 7.32 9.32
N LEU A 290 -4.92 7.66 10.44
CA LEU A 290 -6.11 8.49 10.48
C LEU A 290 -5.86 9.89 9.91
N LEU A 291 -4.78 10.55 10.34
CA LEU A 291 -4.38 11.86 9.81
C LEU A 291 -4.23 11.81 8.29
N ARG A 292 -3.56 10.80 7.76
CA ARG A 292 -3.38 10.68 6.30
C ARG A 292 -4.68 10.33 5.57
N GLY A 293 -5.58 9.55 6.17
CA GLY A 293 -6.92 9.29 5.60
C GLY A 293 -7.84 10.51 5.64
N ALA A 294 -7.63 11.41 6.61
CA ALA A 294 -8.49 12.56 6.85
C ALA A 294 -8.50 13.55 5.68
N THR A 295 -7.41 13.72 4.93
CA THR A 295 -7.37 14.63 3.77
C THR A 295 -8.44 14.30 2.74
N TYR A 296 -8.66 13.02 2.45
CA TYR A 296 -9.71 12.59 1.52
C TYR A 296 -11.11 12.66 2.14
N THR A 297 -11.26 12.11 3.36
CA THR A 297 -12.58 12.00 3.99
C THR A 297 -13.16 13.37 4.36
N ILE A 298 -12.35 14.29 4.89
CA ILE A 298 -12.79 15.66 5.21
C ILE A 298 -13.34 16.32 3.94
N THR A 299 -12.64 16.20 2.81
CA THR A 299 -13.06 16.77 1.54
C THR A 299 -14.43 16.23 1.09
N VAL A 300 -14.63 14.91 1.12
CA VAL A 300 -15.91 14.28 0.73
C VAL A 300 -17.03 14.63 1.70
N ALA A 301 -16.76 14.60 3.01
CA ALA A 301 -17.74 14.94 4.04
C ALA A 301 -18.20 16.40 3.93
N MET A 302 -17.28 17.32 3.66
CA MET A 302 -17.59 18.73 3.43
C MET A 302 -18.38 18.93 2.15
N LEU A 303 -18.02 18.25 1.06
CA LEU A 303 -18.77 18.31 -0.19
C LEU A 303 -20.22 17.83 0.03
N ALA A 304 -20.42 16.73 0.75
CA ALA A 304 -21.75 16.19 1.05
C ALA A 304 -22.57 17.09 2.00
N ARG A 305 -21.91 17.93 2.80
CA ARG A 305 -22.57 18.88 3.72
C ARG A 305 -23.07 20.14 3.02
N PHE A 306 -22.31 20.65 2.05
CA PHE A 306 -22.59 21.94 1.39
C PHE A 306 -23.24 21.79 0.02
N TRP A 307 -23.12 20.64 -0.64
CA TRP A 307 -23.58 20.43 -2.02
C TRP A 307 -24.50 19.21 -2.18
N PRO A 308 -25.34 19.18 -3.24
CA PRO A 308 -26.23 18.06 -3.53
C PRO A 308 -25.49 16.73 -3.79
N ASP A 309 -26.17 15.61 -3.54
CA ASP A 309 -25.63 14.25 -3.76
C ASP A 309 -25.09 14.01 -5.17
N ALA A 310 -25.70 14.63 -6.19
CA ALA A 310 -25.21 14.53 -7.56
C ALA A 310 -23.77 15.03 -7.72
N VAL A 311 -23.40 16.13 -7.05
CA VAL A 311 -22.04 16.71 -7.09
C VAL A 311 -21.04 15.79 -6.37
N VAL A 312 -21.48 15.15 -5.28
CA VAL A 312 -20.68 14.16 -4.55
C VAL A 312 -20.46 12.91 -5.40
N GLY A 313 -21.49 12.44 -6.10
CA GLY A 313 -21.43 11.32 -7.03
C GLY A 313 -20.50 11.58 -8.21
N GLU A 314 -20.56 12.79 -8.80
CA GLU A 314 -19.64 13.24 -9.85
C GLU A 314 -18.19 13.24 -9.37
N TYR A 315 -17.92 13.78 -8.17
CA TYR A 315 -16.60 13.75 -7.57
C TYR A 315 -16.12 12.30 -7.33
N GLY A 316 -16.99 11.44 -6.81
CA GLY A 316 -16.70 10.02 -6.58
C GLY A 316 -16.33 9.28 -7.87
N VAL A 317 -17.02 9.56 -8.98
CA VAL A 317 -16.69 9.03 -10.31
C VAL A 317 -15.35 9.56 -10.81
N ALA A 318 -15.14 10.88 -10.72
CA ALA A 318 -13.89 11.52 -11.14
C ALA A 318 -12.67 10.93 -10.41
N TYR A 319 -12.82 10.53 -9.15
CA TYR A 319 -11.76 10.01 -8.31
C TYR A 319 -11.42 8.53 -8.52
N ARG A 320 -12.34 7.73 -9.09
CA ARG A 320 -12.19 6.26 -9.10
C ARG A 320 -11.11 5.75 -10.05
N ILE A 321 -11.01 6.31 -11.25
CA ILE A 321 -9.94 5.96 -12.21
C ILE A 321 -8.58 6.44 -11.69
N PRO A 322 -8.42 7.71 -11.23
CA PRO A 322 -7.20 8.16 -10.56
C PRO A 322 -6.71 7.23 -9.44
N MET A 323 -7.62 6.75 -8.58
CA MET A 323 -7.27 5.79 -7.53
C MET A 323 -6.81 4.43 -8.08
N ALA A 324 -7.41 3.94 -9.16
CA ALA A 324 -6.94 2.72 -9.81
C ALA A 324 -5.53 2.89 -10.39
N LEU A 325 -5.18 4.08 -10.88
CA LEU A 325 -3.82 4.39 -11.33
C LEU A 325 -2.82 4.45 -10.17
N LEU A 326 -3.23 4.96 -9.00
CA LEU A 326 -2.38 4.94 -7.80
C LEU A 326 -2.04 3.52 -7.31
N ALA A 327 -2.89 2.53 -7.61
CA ALA A 327 -2.56 1.14 -7.31
C ALA A 327 -1.30 0.67 -8.06
N ILE A 328 -1.11 1.12 -9.31
CA ILE A 328 0.10 0.83 -10.10
C ILE A 328 1.34 1.40 -9.39
N SER A 329 1.25 2.62 -8.87
CA SER A 329 2.32 3.25 -8.10
C SER A 329 2.63 2.49 -6.81
N THR A 330 1.60 1.98 -6.12
CA THR A 330 1.75 1.17 -4.89
C THR A 330 2.44 -0.16 -5.19
N ILE A 331 2.03 -0.83 -6.27
CA ILE A 331 2.63 -2.07 -6.79
C ILE A 331 4.11 -1.86 -7.09
N PHE A 332 4.42 -0.79 -7.83
CA PHE A 332 5.78 -0.43 -8.17
C PHE A 332 6.61 -0.10 -6.92
N GLY A 333 6.05 0.67 -5.99
CA GLY A 333 6.68 0.98 -4.71
C GLY A 333 7.00 -0.25 -3.87
N GLY A 334 6.12 -1.26 -3.87
CA GLY A 334 6.36 -2.55 -3.21
C GLY A 334 7.49 -3.35 -3.86
N ALA A 335 7.60 -3.31 -5.19
CA ALA A 335 8.68 -3.98 -5.92
C ALA A 335 10.05 -3.33 -5.67
N VAL A 336 10.10 -2.00 -5.56
CA VAL A 336 11.34 -1.24 -5.38
C VAL A 336 11.73 -1.07 -3.90
N ALA A 337 10.80 -1.30 -2.96
CA ALA A 337 11.02 -1.14 -1.53
C ALA A 337 12.30 -1.85 -0.99
N PRO A 338 12.62 -3.11 -1.36
CA PRO A 338 13.84 -3.75 -0.87
C PRO A 338 15.12 -3.07 -1.35
N ALA A 339 15.14 -2.54 -2.59
CA ALA A 339 16.31 -1.84 -3.13
C ALA A 339 16.54 -0.51 -2.40
N VAL A 340 15.45 0.23 -2.13
CA VAL A 340 15.50 1.49 -1.36
C VAL A 340 15.97 1.23 0.06
N ALA A 341 15.43 0.20 0.73
CA ALA A 341 15.83 -0.15 2.09
C ALA A 341 17.33 -0.46 2.19
N ARG A 342 17.87 -1.23 1.24
CA ARG A 342 19.31 -1.53 1.17
C ARG A 342 20.15 -0.26 0.97
N ALA A 343 19.76 0.57 0.00
CA ALA A 343 20.48 1.82 -0.28
C ALA A 343 20.50 2.76 0.95
N CYS A 344 19.39 2.81 1.71
CA CYS A 344 19.32 3.57 2.97
C CYS A 344 20.22 2.99 4.06
N ALA A 345 20.40 1.67 4.11
CA ALA A 345 21.30 1.01 5.05
C ALA A 345 22.78 1.23 4.70
N THR A 346 23.12 1.34 3.41
CA THR A 346 24.51 1.49 2.96
C THR A 346 25.03 2.92 3.14
N SER A 347 24.37 3.93 2.54
CA SER A 347 24.77 5.32 2.72
C SER A 347 23.69 6.31 2.28
N ARG A 348 23.72 7.53 2.85
CA ARG A 348 22.80 8.61 2.42
C ARG A 348 22.95 8.99 0.95
N ALA A 349 24.18 8.90 0.41
CA ALA A 349 24.44 9.19 -1.00
C ALA A 349 23.81 8.14 -1.92
N GLU A 350 23.97 6.86 -1.59
CA GLU A 350 23.37 5.75 -2.35
C GLU A 350 21.83 5.78 -2.27
N ALA A 351 21.28 6.06 -1.09
CA ALA A 351 19.84 6.29 -0.92
C ALA A 351 19.33 7.40 -1.87
N GLY A 352 20.07 8.51 -1.99
CA GLY A 352 19.73 9.61 -2.89
C GLY A 352 19.77 9.24 -4.37
N ILE A 353 20.74 8.40 -4.78
CA ILE A 353 20.88 7.89 -6.16
C ILE A 353 19.72 6.95 -6.49
N VAL A 354 19.46 5.95 -5.65
CA VAL A 354 18.39 4.95 -5.87
C VAL A 354 17.01 5.61 -5.82
N ALA A 355 16.78 6.54 -4.87
CA ALA A 355 15.55 7.32 -4.81
C ALA A 355 15.36 8.17 -6.07
N GLY A 356 16.41 8.86 -6.55
CA GLY A 356 16.37 9.65 -7.78
C GLY A 356 16.07 8.82 -9.03
N ALA A 357 16.68 7.64 -9.17
CA ALA A 357 16.38 6.71 -10.25
C ALA A 357 14.92 6.22 -10.20
N THR A 358 14.45 5.88 -9.01
CA THR A 358 13.07 5.37 -8.82
C THR A 358 12.02 6.46 -9.10
N LEU A 359 12.26 7.71 -8.66
CA LEU A 359 11.38 8.84 -8.96
C LEU A 359 11.29 9.11 -10.47
N ARG A 360 12.42 9.05 -11.19
CA ARG A 360 12.43 9.18 -12.65
C ARG A 360 11.60 8.09 -13.32
N LEU A 361 11.76 6.84 -12.90
CA LEU A 361 10.99 5.73 -13.42
C LEU A 361 9.48 5.89 -13.15
N LEU A 362 9.11 6.40 -11.97
CA LEU A 362 7.73 6.77 -11.66
C LEU A 362 7.19 7.88 -12.56
N VAL A 363 7.97 8.92 -12.86
CA VAL A 363 7.54 9.97 -13.80
C VAL A 363 7.33 9.38 -15.20
N VAL A 364 8.27 8.58 -15.69
CA VAL A 364 8.18 7.93 -17.00
C VAL A 364 6.94 7.03 -17.09
N LEU A 365 6.53 6.41 -15.98
CA LEU A 365 5.36 5.55 -15.93
C LEU A 365 4.04 6.33 -15.78
N MET A 366 3.98 7.29 -14.85
CA MET A 366 2.73 7.94 -14.45
C MET A 366 2.34 9.11 -15.35
N LEU A 367 3.31 9.81 -15.95
CA LEU A 367 3.04 10.96 -16.79
C LEU A 367 2.26 10.64 -18.09
N PRO A 368 2.58 9.59 -18.87
CA PRO A 368 1.75 9.22 -20.02
C PRO A 368 0.34 8.77 -19.60
N LEU A 369 0.19 8.15 -18.44
CA LEU A 369 -1.14 7.78 -17.91
C LEU A 369 -1.97 9.03 -17.58
N ALA A 370 -1.34 10.04 -16.97
CA ALA A 370 -2.00 11.31 -16.66
C ALA A 370 -2.34 12.12 -17.92
N VAL A 371 -1.39 12.30 -18.85
CA VAL A 371 -1.63 13.09 -20.07
C VAL A 371 -2.58 12.36 -21.03
N GLY A 372 -2.35 11.07 -21.28
CA GLY A 372 -3.21 10.25 -22.13
C GLY A 372 -4.63 10.15 -21.57
N GLY A 373 -4.75 9.90 -20.25
CA GLY A 373 -6.03 9.94 -19.55
C GLY A 373 -6.73 11.29 -19.68
N ALA A 374 -6.01 12.40 -19.50
CA ALA A 374 -6.60 13.73 -19.59
C ALA A 374 -7.10 14.06 -21.01
N VAL A 375 -6.33 13.70 -22.05
CA VAL A 375 -6.70 13.89 -23.45
C VAL A 375 -7.89 13.01 -23.85
N LEU A 376 -7.96 11.78 -23.33
CA LEU A 376 -9.02 10.81 -23.57
C LEU A 376 -10.12 10.82 -22.50
N ALA A 377 -10.23 11.90 -21.71
CA ALA A 377 -11.13 11.95 -20.56
C ALA A 377 -12.61 11.70 -20.91
N ILE A 378 -13.10 12.32 -21.99
CA ILE A 378 -14.48 12.15 -22.47
C ILE A 378 -14.77 10.69 -22.85
N PRO A 379 -14.03 10.06 -23.78
CA PRO A 379 -14.30 8.67 -24.14
C PRO A 379 -14.09 7.70 -22.98
N VAL A 380 -13.12 7.95 -22.09
CA VAL A 380 -12.89 7.13 -20.89
C VAL A 380 -14.08 7.20 -19.93
N ILE A 381 -14.54 8.39 -19.55
CA ILE A 381 -15.69 8.54 -18.64
C ILE A 381 -16.97 7.99 -19.28
N ARG A 382 -17.20 8.27 -20.56
CA ARG A 382 -18.37 7.77 -21.28
C ARG A 382 -18.37 6.25 -21.33
N LEU A 383 -17.22 5.63 -21.62
CA LEU A 383 -17.10 4.18 -21.67
C LEU A 383 -17.27 3.56 -20.29
N VAL A 384 -16.64 4.09 -19.22
CA VAL A 384 -16.66 3.44 -17.91
C VAL A 384 -17.96 3.73 -17.15
N PHE A 385 -18.36 5.00 -17.05
CA PHE A 385 -19.42 5.46 -16.14
C PHE A 385 -20.71 5.91 -16.82
N SER A 386 -20.74 5.99 -18.16
CA SER A 386 -21.81 6.55 -19.02
C SER A 386 -21.72 8.06 -19.28
N ALA A 387 -22.47 8.52 -20.28
CA ALA A 387 -22.56 9.94 -20.66
C ALA A 387 -23.17 10.85 -19.58
N ARG A 388 -23.83 10.28 -18.55
CA ARG A 388 -24.44 11.04 -17.45
C ARG A 388 -23.41 11.74 -16.55
N TYR A 389 -22.13 11.34 -16.63
CA TYR A 389 -21.04 11.88 -15.81
C TYR A 389 -20.08 12.77 -16.61
N LEU A 390 -20.48 13.30 -17.77
CA LEU A 390 -19.60 14.17 -18.55
C LEU A 390 -19.25 15.50 -17.83
N SER A 391 -20.07 15.94 -16.88
CA SER A 391 -19.76 17.04 -15.96
C SER A 391 -18.49 16.78 -15.12
N ALA A 392 -18.18 15.51 -14.84
CA ALA A 392 -17.00 15.09 -14.07
C ALA A 392 -15.68 15.10 -14.88
N VAL A 393 -15.71 15.35 -16.20
CA VAL A 393 -14.53 15.32 -17.09
C VAL A 393 -13.43 16.26 -16.61
N THR A 394 -13.79 17.51 -16.28
CA THR A 394 -12.81 18.51 -15.82
C THR A 394 -12.19 18.10 -14.48
N LEU A 395 -13.01 17.54 -13.58
CA LEU A 395 -12.56 17.06 -12.27
C LEU A 395 -11.56 15.90 -12.43
N TYR A 396 -11.89 14.94 -13.31
CA TYR A 396 -11.03 13.81 -13.62
C TYR A 396 -9.68 14.26 -14.19
N GLN A 397 -9.68 15.19 -15.15
CA GLN A 397 -8.43 15.73 -15.74
C GLN A 397 -7.52 16.34 -14.68
N LEU A 398 -8.08 17.12 -13.75
CA LEU A 398 -7.31 17.75 -12.67
C LEU A 398 -6.80 16.71 -11.65
N LEU A 399 -7.62 15.70 -11.31
CA LEU A 399 -7.21 14.63 -10.39
C LEU A 399 -6.10 13.73 -10.96
N LEU A 400 -5.95 13.63 -12.28
CA LEU A 400 -4.81 12.92 -12.88
C LEU A 400 -3.47 13.59 -12.56
N VAL A 401 -3.44 14.91 -12.37
CA VAL A 401 -2.25 15.62 -11.90
C VAL A 401 -1.94 15.24 -10.45
N THR A 402 -2.97 15.15 -9.61
CA THR A 402 -2.87 14.68 -8.23
C THR A 402 -2.25 13.29 -8.14
N VAL A 403 -2.59 12.38 -9.07
CA VAL A 403 -2.05 11.01 -9.09
C VAL A 403 -0.53 11.00 -9.30
N VAL A 404 -0.01 11.85 -10.19
CA VAL A 404 1.44 11.95 -10.42
C VAL A 404 2.13 12.46 -9.16
N LEU A 405 1.62 13.54 -8.55
CA LEU A 405 2.18 14.11 -7.32
C LEU A 405 2.14 13.11 -6.15
N ALA A 406 0.99 12.46 -5.95
CA ALA A 406 0.80 11.44 -4.92
C ALA A 406 1.73 10.24 -5.08
N SER A 407 2.05 9.87 -6.33
CA SER A 407 3.00 8.78 -6.60
C SER A 407 4.43 9.15 -6.23
N LEU A 408 4.81 10.42 -6.46
CA LEU A 408 6.11 10.94 -6.09
C LEU A 408 6.24 11.11 -4.57
N SER A 409 5.24 11.70 -3.90
CA SER A 409 5.21 11.86 -2.45
C SER A 409 5.29 10.49 -1.75
N ASP A 410 4.49 9.51 -2.20
CA ASP A 410 4.53 8.15 -1.66
C ASP A 410 5.92 7.49 -1.73
N MET A 411 6.69 7.78 -2.79
CA MET A 411 8.07 7.32 -2.92
C MET A 411 9.02 8.03 -1.95
N LEU A 412 8.93 9.36 -1.82
CA LEU A 412 9.76 10.13 -0.87
C LEU A 412 9.51 9.69 0.57
N ARG A 413 8.24 9.48 0.92
CA ARG A 413 7.82 8.94 2.21
C ARG A 413 8.47 7.60 2.52
N ARG A 414 8.51 6.67 1.55
CA ARG A 414 9.16 5.37 1.75
C ARG A 414 10.64 5.53 2.10
N VAL A 415 11.35 6.45 1.46
CA VAL A 415 12.75 6.75 1.78
C VAL A 415 12.89 7.30 3.20
N LEU A 416 12.00 8.21 3.62
CA LEU A 416 11.97 8.73 5.00
C LEU A 416 11.77 7.60 6.02
N HIS A 417 10.85 6.67 5.75
CA HIS A 417 10.59 5.52 6.64
C HIS A 417 11.80 4.58 6.71
N PHE A 418 12.39 4.21 5.58
CA PHE A 418 13.59 3.34 5.58
C PHE A 418 14.83 4.02 6.15
N SER A 419 14.84 5.36 6.23
CA SER A 419 15.92 6.14 6.83
C SER A 419 15.65 6.51 8.29
N HIS A 420 14.62 5.96 8.95
CA HIS A 420 14.24 6.25 10.34
C HIS A 420 13.84 7.72 10.62
N HIS A 421 13.22 8.39 9.65
CA HIS A 421 12.70 9.76 9.76
C HIS A 421 11.16 9.79 9.80
N GLU A 422 10.51 8.83 10.46
CA GLU A 422 9.05 8.72 10.54
C GLU A 422 8.41 9.94 11.26
N ARG A 423 9.16 10.58 12.17
CA ARG A 423 8.72 11.81 12.85
C ARG A 423 8.61 12.99 11.89
N ASP A 424 9.48 13.07 10.88
CA ASP A 424 9.41 14.13 9.89
C ASP A 424 8.28 13.88 8.90
N ASP A 425 8.02 12.63 8.50
CA ASP A 425 6.81 12.27 7.75
C ASP A 425 5.54 12.67 8.51
N LEU A 426 5.46 12.35 9.81
CA LEU A 426 4.31 12.73 10.64
C LEU A 426 4.09 14.26 10.67
N ARG A 427 5.16 15.05 10.76
CA ARG A 427 5.08 16.52 10.68
C ARG A 427 4.58 16.97 9.31
N CYS A 428 5.10 16.39 8.22
CA CYS A 428 4.66 16.70 6.86
C CYS A 428 3.16 16.43 6.68
N VAL A 429 2.68 15.26 7.10
CA VAL A 429 1.26 14.88 7.05
C VAL A 429 0.41 15.82 7.88
N THR A 430 0.85 16.16 9.10
CA THR A 430 0.10 17.06 9.98
C THR A 430 -0.10 18.43 9.32
N VAL A 431 0.96 19.01 8.76
CA VAL A 431 0.86 20.29 8.04
C VAL A 431 -0.07 20.17 6.83
N ALA A 432 0.06 19.09 6.04
CA ALA A 432 -0.77 18.88 4.86
C ALA A 432 -2.26 18.72 5.21
N VAL A 433 -2.59 18.03 6.31
CA VAL A 433 -3.96 17.89 6.82
C VAL A 433 -4.51 19.24 7.26
N CYS A 434 -3.73 20.03 8.00
CA CYS A 434 -4.15 21.37 8.42
C CYS A 434 -4.41 22.29 7.22
N VAL A 435 -3.48 22.32 6.25
CA VAL A 435 -3.65 23.09 5.01
C VAL A 435 -4.89 22.61 4.24
N GLY A 436 -5.05 21.30 4.09
CA GLY A 436 -6.19 20.69 3.42
C GLY A 436 -7.52 21.03 4.07
N ALA A 437 -7.60 21.00 5.41
CA ALA A 437 -8.81 21.34 6.15
C ALA A 437 -9.18 22.82 6.02
N VAL A 438 -8.19 23.73 6.14
CA VAL A 438 -8.40 25.18 5.97
C VAL A 438 -8.87 25.49 4.55
N LEU A 439 -8.19 24.93 3.54
CA LEU A 439 -8.59 25.13 2.14
C LEU A 439 -9.95 24.51 1.84
N SER A 440 -10.28 23.37 2.44
CA SER A 440 -11.60 22.74 2.28
C SER A 440 -12.71 23.63 2.82
N LEU A 441 -12.51 24.29 3.98
CA LEU A 441 -13.45 25.24 4.57
C LEU A 441 -13.69 26.48 3.70
N GLY A 442 -12.68 26.96 2.99
CA GLY A 442 -12.83 28.11 2.09
C GLY A 442 -13.35 27.74 0.70
N LEU A 443 -12.71 26.77 0.04
CA LEU A 443 -12.90 26.49 -1.38
C LEU A 443 -14.12 25.61 -1.67
N ILE A 444 -14.49 24.67 -0.79
CA ILE A 444 -15.60 23.74 -1.07
C ILE A 444 -16.95 24.46 -1.01
N PRO A 445 -17.26 25.32 -0.02
CA PRO A 445 -18.51 26.07 -0.04
C PRO A 445 -18.65 26.97 -1.27
N ALA A 446 -17.56 27.60 -1.71
CA ALA A 446 -17.56 28.53 -2.84
C ALA A 446 -17.56 27.85 -4.22
N PHE A 447 -16.80 26.74 -4.39
CA PHE A 447 -16.52 26.14 -5.69
C PHE A 447 -16.94 24.67 -5.83
N GLY A 448 -17.53 24.08 -4.80
CA GLY A 448 -18.02 22.69 -4.80
C GLY A 448 -16.94 21.68 -5.16
N SER A 449 -17.23 20.81 -6.12
CA SER A 449 -16.33 19.74 -6.55
C SER A 449 -15.02 20.26 -7.17
N ARG A 450 -15.03 21.44 -7.81
CA ARG A 450 -13.80 22.08 -8.31
C ARG A 450 -12.90 22.53 -7.16
N GLY A 451 -13.50 23.06 -6.10
CA GLY A 451 -12.80 23.38 -4.85
C GLY A 451 -12.16 22.14 -4.24
N ALA A 452 -12.91 21.04 -4.14
CA ALA A 452 -12.42 19.76 -3.63
C ALA A 452 -11.20 19.22 -4.39
N VAL A 453 -11.21 19.27 -5.73
CA VAL A 453 -10.06 18.84 -6.53
C VAL A 453 -8.87 19.79 -6.38
N THR A 454 -9.12 21.09 -6.27
CA THR A 454 -8.05 22.09 -6.04
C THR A 454 -7.36 21.82 -4.69
N VAL A 455 -8.13 21.53 -3.64
CA VAL A 455 -7.59 21.11 -2.34
C VAL A 455 -6.71 19.87 -2.50
N ALA A 456 -7.18 18.85 -3.22
CA ALA A 456 -6.41 17.61 -3.41
C ALA A 456 -5.05 17.85 -4.11
N VAL A 457 -5.03 18.68 -5.16
CA VAL A 457 -3.78 19.07 -5.85
C VAL A 457 -2.84 19.82 -4.91
N VAL A 458 -3.34 20.80 -4.16
CA VAL A 458 -2.51 21.61 -3.25
C VAL A 458 -1.95 20.75 -2.10
N VAL A 459 -2.77 19.88 -1.52
CA VAL A 459 -2.35 18.97 -0.44
C VAL A 459 -1.21 18.05 -0.91
N GLU A 460 -1.33 17.43 -2.08
CA GLU A 460 -0.27 16.56 -2.60
C GLU A 460 0.99 17.34 -2.97
N LEU A 461 0.85 18.56 -3.49
CA LEU A 461 1.98 19.44 -3.74
C LEU A 461 2.71 19.81 -2.44
N VAL A 462 1.97 20.11 -1.38
CA VAL A 462 2.53 20.38 -0.04
C VAL A 462 3.25 19.15 0.51
N LEU A 463 2.63 17.96 0.44
CA LEU A 463 3.27 16.71 0.87
C LEU A 463 4.58 16.46 0.13
N PHE A 464 4.55 16.49 -1.21
CA PHE A 464 5.74 16.28 -2.03
C PHE A 464 6.86 17.27 -1.67
N THR A 465 6.51 18.55 -1.50
CA THR A 465 7.49 19.60 -1.19
C THR A 465 8.09 19.41 0.21
N LEU A 466 7.25 19.16 1.22
CA LEU A 466 7.71 19.00 2.60
C LEU A 466 8.55 17.73 2.78
N GLU A 467 8.15 16.62 2.16
CA GLU A 467 8.90 15.36 2.20
C GLU A 467 10.25 15.49 1.47
N ALA A 468 10.29 16.19 0.32
CA ALA A 468 11.54 16.48 -0.39
C ALA A 468 12.49 17.35 0.46
N VAL A 469 11.95 18.37 1.15
CA VAL A 469 12.72 19.23 2.07
C VAL A 469 13.18 18.44 3.30
N ALA A 470 12.37 17.54 3.84
CA ALA A 470 12.74 16.66 4.94
C ALA A 470 13.91 15.74 4.56
N LEU A 471 13.88 15.12 3.38
CA LEU A 471 14.97 14.27 2.88
C LEU A 471 16.28 15.06 2.68
N ARG A 472 16.19 16.28 2.13
CA ARG A 472 17.35 17.16 2.01
C ARG A 472 17.95 17.50 3.37
N ARG A 473 17.12 17.80 4.38
CA ARG A 473 17.55 18.06 5.76
C ARG A 473 18.16 16.82 6.43
N ALA A 474 17.67 15.62 6.10
CA ALA A 474 18.26 14.36 6.52
C ALA A 474 19.63 14.06 5.87
N GLY A 475 20.10 14.94 4.97
CA GLY A 475 21.38 14.78 4.27
C GLY A 475 21.33 13.72 3.17
N ILE A 476 20.14 13.40 2.66
CA ILE A 476 19.94 12.51 1.51
C ILE A 476 19.84 13.40 0.27
N PRO A 477 20.93 13.56 -0.52
CA PRO A 477 20.91 14.38 -1.70
C PRO A 477 20.05 13.68 -2.76
N LEU A 478 18.81 14.13 -2.89
CA LEU A 478 17.98 13.70 -4.00
C LEU A 478 18.68 14.14 -5.29
N ALA A 479 19.17 13.18 -6.06
CA ALA A 479 19.74 13.40 -7.39
C ALA A 479 18.61 13.75 -8.39
N ILE A 480 17.84 14.82 -8.10
CA ILE A 480 16.72 15.31 -8.91
C ILE A 480 17.22 16.13 -10.11
N VAL A 481 18.54 16.32 -10.27
CA VAL A 481 19.13 17.18 -11.32
C VAL A 481 19.16 16.51 -12.71
N VAL A 482 18.19 15.65 -13.03
CA VAL A 482 18.08 14.99 -14.33
C VAL A 482 16.80 15.47 -15.04
N PRO A 483 16.85 15.83 -16.32
CA PRO A 483 15.82 16.62 -16.98
C PRO A 483 14.50 15.85 -17.15
N LEU A 484 13.56 16.12 -16.24
CA LEU A 484 12.13 15.78 -16.41
C LEU A 484 11.55 16.29 -17.73
N ALA A 485 12.23 17.25 -18.37
CA ALA A 485 11.90 17.74 -19.69
C ALA A 485 11.70 16.61 -20.71
N ARG A 486 12.51 15.54 -20.69
CA ARG A 486 12.37 14.46 -21.70
C ARG A 486 11.07 13.66 -21.54
N PRO A 487 10.76 13.07 -20.36
CA PRO A 487 9.45 12.43 -20.15
C PRO A 487 8.28 13.39 -20.37
N VAL A 488 8.41 14.66 -19.96
CA VAL A 488 7.37 15.68 -20.17
C VAL A 488 7.14 15.95 -21.65
N ILE A 489 8.20 16.20 -22.43
CA ILE A 489 8.10 16.41 -23.88
C ILE A 489 7.53 15.17 -24.55
N ALA A 490 7.97 13.96 -24.19
CA ALA A 490 7.43 12.72 -24.73
C ALA A 490 5.93 12.55 -24.42
N ALA A 491 5.51 12.85 -23.19
CA ALA A 491 4.10 12.76 -22.79
C ALA A 491 3.23 13.81 -23.50
N LEU A 492 3.74 15.04 -23.67
CA LEU A 492 3.06 16.10 -24.42
C LEU A 492 2.96 15.77 -25.92
N ALA A 493 4.03 15.23 -26.52
CA ALA A 493 4.04 14.78 -27.92
C ALA A 493 3.02 13.65 -28.14
N MET A 494 2.97 12.69 -27.22
CA MET A 494 1.92 11.67 -27.19
C MET A 494 0.53 12.30 -27.08
N GLY A 495 0.33 13.23 -26.15
CA GLY A 495 -0.96 13.91 -25.97
C GLY A 495 -1.42 14.65 -27.23
N ALA A 496 -0.51 15.31 -27.93
CA ALA A 496 -0.77 15.97 -29.21
C ALA A 496 -1.14 14.95 -30.32
N ALA A 497 -0.44 13.82 -30.39
CA ALA A 497 -0.71 12.76 -31.38
C ALA A 497 -2.06 12.05 -31.15
N ILE A 498 -2.49 11.91 -29.89
CA ILE A 498 -3.79 11.29 -29.55
C ILE A 498 -4.97 12.27 -29.71
N LEU A 499 -4.72 13.58 -29.71
CA LEU A 499 -5.76 14.61 -29.83
C LEU A 499 -6.76 14.38 -31.00
N PRO A 500 -6.32 14.07 -32.24
CA PRO A 500 -7.23 13.74 -33.34
C PRO A 500 -7.95 12.38 -33.16
N LEU A 501 -7.40 11.47 -32.35
CA LEU A 501 -7.95 10.13 -32.11
C LEU A 501 -9.03 10.08 -31.01
N ARG A 502 -9.51 11.24 -30.54
CA ARG A 502 -10.56 11.32 -29.51
C ARG A 502 -11.89 10.69 -29.94
N GLY A 503 -12.18 10.67 -31.24
CA GLY A 503 -13.38 10.04 -31.81
C GLY A 503 -13.21 8.55 -32.12
N VAL A 504 -11.99 8.03 -32.03
CA VAL A 504 -11.66 6.63 -32.35
C VAL A 504 -11.85 5.77 -31.09
N PRO A 505 -12.24 4.48 -31.21
CA PRO A 505 -12.35 3.59 -30.06
C PRO A 505 -11.06 3.54 -29.24
N LEU A 506 -11.20 3.55 -27.91
CA LEU A 506 -10.06 3.54 -26.98
C LEU A 506 -9.09 2.37 -27.21
N VAL A 507 -9.59 1.24 -27.74
CA VAL A 507 -8.79 0.06 -28.10
C VAL A 507 -7.71 0.39 -29.13
N VAL A 508 -7.90 1.42 -29.96
CA VAL A 508 -6.91 1.88 -30.94
C VAL A 508 -6.13 3.08 -30.41
N SER A 509 -6.79 4.06 -29.79
CA SER A 509 -6.15 5.29 -29.33
C SER A 509 -5.11 5.05 -28.24
N VAL A 510 -5.34 4.07 -27.35
CA VAL A 510 -4.40 3.74 -26.26
C VAL A 510 -3.10 3.10 -26.77
N PRO A 511 -3.12 2.04 -27.61
CA PRO A 511 -1.88 1.50 -28.19
C PRO A 511 -1.10 2.50 -29.03
N VAL A 512 -1.77 3.32 -29.84
CA VAL A 512 -1.10 4.37 -30.63
C VAL A 512 -0.42 5.37 -29.71
N GLY A 513 -1.10 5.79 -28.65
CA GLY A 513 -0.50 6.64 -27.61
C GLY A 513 0.75 6.02 -26.99
N ALA A 514 0.67 4.76 -26.55
CA ALA A 514 1.81 4.06 -25.98
C ALA A 514 2.99 3.97 -26.95
N ALA A 515 2.72 3.67 -28.23
CA ALA A 515 3.75 3.61 -29.28
C ALA A 515 4.42 4.97 -29.51
N VAL A 516 3.63 6.05 -29.61
CA VAL A 516 4.16 7.42 -29.78
C VAL A 516 5.00 7.84 -28.58
N TYR A 517 4.54 7.55 -27.36
CA TYR A 517 5.28 7.88 -26.15
C TYR A 517 6.62 7.15 -26.08
N LEU A 518 6.62 5.83 -26.29
CA LEU A 518 7.84 5.03 -26.28
C LEU A 518 8.79 5.45 -27.41
N GLY A 519 8.27 5.73 -28.60
CA GLY A 519 9.05 6.27 -29.73
C GLY A 519 9.66 7.65 -29.43
N ALA A 520 8.89 8.56 -28.83
CA ALA A 520 9.41 9.88 -28.43
C ALA A 520 10.47 9.75 -27.33
N LEU A 521 10.29 8.83 -26.39
CA LEU A 521 11.24 8.56 -25.31
C LEU A 521 12.57 8.01 -25.83
N THR A 522 12.53 7.09 -26.80
CA THR A 522 13.74 6.55 -27.45
C THR A 522 14.43 7.60 -28.33
N LEU A 523 13.67 8.41 -29.08
CA LEU A 523 14.21 9.50 -29.91
C LEU A 523 14.88 10.61 -29.07
N LEU A 524 14.32 10.94 -27.91
CA LEU A 524 14.91 11.89 -26.97
C LEU A 524 16.13 11.31 -26.22
N GLY A 525 16.49 10.05 -26.49
CA GLY A 525 17.62 9.37 -25.88
C GLY A 525 17.48 9.23 -24.37
N ASP A 526 16.25 9.07 -23.86
CA ASP A 526 16.00 8.89 -22.45
C ASP A 526 16.51 7.51 -21.99
N ARG A 527 17.44 7.51 -21.04
CA ARG A 527 18.11 6.32 -20.54
C ARG A 527 17.50 5.80 -19.23
N THR A 528 16.35 6.34 -18.79
CA THR A 528 15.71 5.93 -17.53
C THR A 528 15.39 4.44 -17.49
N ILE A 529 14.97 3.84 -18.60
CA ILE A 529 14.74 2.39 -18.68
C ILE A 529 16.05 1.61 -18.55
N SER A 530 17.15 2.12 -19.12
CA SER A 530 18.46 1.47 -18.98
C SER A 530 19.02 1.56 -17.56
N GLU A 531 18.57 2.51 -16.74
CA GLU A 531 18.94 2.64 -15.32
C GLU A 531 18.27 1.61 -14.41
N LEU A 532 17.40 0.73 -14.93
CA LEU A 532 16.83 -0.38 -14.13
C LEU A 532 17.91 -1.25 -13.48
N HIS A 533 19.09 -1.37 -14.07
CA HIS A 533 20.22 -2.11 -13.48
C HIS A 533 20.67 -1.55 -12.12
N LEU A 534 20.43 -0.26 -11.83
CA LEU A 534 20.72 0.34 -10.53
C LEU A 534 19.80 -0.19 -9.42
N LEU A 535 18.66 -0.79 -9.78
CA LEU A 535 17.75 -1.44 -8.84
C LEU A 535 18.14 -2.91 -8.58
N ASP A 536 18.91 -3.52 -9.50
CA ASP A 536 19.52 -4.84 -9.35
C ASP A 536 20.81 -4.78 -8.52
N VAL A 537 20.70 -4.29 -7.28
CA VAL A 537 21.79 -4.43 -6.30
C VAL A 537 21.79 -5.89 -5.82
N PRO A 538 22.82 -6.71 -6.14
CA PRO A 538 22.86 -8.11 -5.77
C PRO A 538 22.88 -8.27 -4.24
N VAL A 539 22.16 -9.29 -3.74
CA VAL A 539 22.22 -9.67 -2.33
C VAL A 539 23.64 -10.14 -2.04
N ARG A 540 24.44 -9.33 -1.34
CA ARG A 540 25.74 -9.78 -0.84
C ARG A 540 25.49 -10.80 0.28
N PRO A 541 26.07 -12.01 0.21
CA PRO A 541 25.88 -13.03 1.25
C PRO A 541 26.36 -12.61 2.64
N ALA A 542 27.20 -11.57 2.73
CA ALA A 542 27.76 -11.07 3.99
C ALA A 542 26.70 -10.47 4.93
N ASP A 543 25.66 -9.83 4.40
CA ASP A 543 24.64 -9.13 5.21
C ASP A 543 23.64 -10.09 5.88
N VAL A 544 23.61 -11.36 5.47
CA VAL A 544 22.77 -12.41 6.09
C VAL A 544 23.48 -13.05 7.29
N ALA A 545 24.81 -12.93 7.38
CA ALA A 545 25.58 -13.53 8.47
C ALA A 545 25.63 -12.63 9.72
N GLU A 546 25.58 -11.30 9.58
CA GLU A 546 25.69 -10.37 10.71
C GLU A 546 24.35 -10.03 11.39
N SER A 547 23.20 -10.27 10.73
CA SER A 547 21.88 -10.07 11.36
C SER A 547 21.41 -11.28 12.19
N GLY A 548 22.28 -12.27 12.41
CA GLY A 548 21.95 -13.60 12.93
C GLY A 548 22.62 -13.99 14.24
N ALA A 549 23.19 -13.06 15.00
CA ALA A 549 23.67 -13.33 16.35
C ALA A 549 23.31 -12.17 17.30
N PRO A 550 22.73 -12.46 18.49
CA PRO A 550 22.52 -11.45 19.54
C PRO A 550 23.84 -10.93 20.13
#